data_AF-A0A2M7XVX1-F1
#
_entry.id   AF-A0A2M7XVX1-F1
#
_cell.length_a   1.000
_cell.length_b   1.000
_cell.length_c   1.000
_cell.angle_alpha   90.00
_cell.angle_beta   90.00
_cell.angle_gamma   90.00
#
_symmetry.space_group_name_H-M   'P 1'
#
loop_
_entity.id
_entity.type
_entity.pdbx_description
1 polymer ?
#
loop_
_entity_poly.entity_id
_entity_poly.type
_entity_poly.pdbx_seq_one_letter_code
_entity_poly.pdbx_strand_id
1 'polypeptide(L)'
;DINAQSNDTRVYVYDACGTSYIATDDDGGTGFTSLLAMDVVGGTTYFIEWDDYWDSDPFDWELSFQSGQPDFVVSSMTMSGDTLSVEVTNQGTADSPGYFGTDYHGLFVDNAYLGYVAESGVALAAGASYTYMLSGFNYDNLGVGEHGILFACDVDDDVTESDEMNNTDSITITIDLPPAAPRNLVATAGEGSVDLTWDPAPEESLPAPPVLQIAGATDVKTKNVFDSP
;
A
#
# COMPACT_ATOMS: atom_id res chain seq x y z
N ASP A 1 8.14 -6.89 40.08
CA ASP A 1 7.36 -6.05 39.16
C ASP A 1 8.17 -4.79 39.00
N ILE A 2 8.82 -4.63 37.85
CA ILE A 2 9.74 -3.53 37.56
C ILE A 2 9.04 -2.15 37.76
N ASN A 3 7.71 -2.10 37.62
CA ASN A 3 6.93 -0.86 37.78
C ASN A 3 6.55 -0.54 39.24
N ALA A 4 6.90 -1.42 40.18
CA ALA A 4 6.60 -1.25 41.61
C ALA A 4 7.86 -1.05 42.47
N GLN A 5 9.06 -1.05 41.86
CA GLN A 5 10.32 -0.79 42.57
C GLN A 5 10.57 0.71 42.71
N SER A 6 11.30 1.10 43.75
CA SER A 6 11.64 2.49 44.05
C SER A 6 13.06 2.65 44.57
N ASN A 7 13.91 1.66 44.29
CA ASN A 7 15.32 1.69 44.63
C ASN A 7 16.01 2.79 43.84
N ASP A 8 16.96 3.44 44.50
CA ASP A 8 17.76 4.51 43.93
C ASP A 8 18.86 3.88 43.06
N THR A 9 18.73 4.00 41.75
CA THR A 9 19.60 3.34 40.77
C THR A 9 20.17 4.36 39.80
N ARG A 10 21.31 4.05 39.19
CA ARG A 10 21.80 4.78 38.00
C ARG A 10 22.18 3.84 36.87
N VAL A 11 22.07 4.35 35.65
CA VAL A 11 22.52 3.69 34.43
C VAL A 11 23.49 4.58 33.64
N TYR A 12 24.56 3.97 33.12
CA TYR A 12 25.48 4.54 32.15
C TYR A 12 25.58 3.63 30.94
N VAL A 13 25.54 4.21 29.74
CA VAL A 13 25.82 3.51 28.49
C VAL A 13 27.09 4.07 27.87
N TYR A 14 28.03 3.19 27.51
CA TYR A 14 29.31 3.52 26.90
C TYR A 14 29.36 3.06 25.45
N ASP A 15 30.15 3.77 24.65
CA ASP A 15 30.49 3.34 23.29
C ASP A 15 31.36 2.07 23.28
N ALA A 16 31.70 1.60 22.07
CA ALA A 16 32.53 0.42 21.89
C ALA A 16 33.94 0.50 22.51
N CYS A 17 34.41 1.69 22.89
CA CYS A 17 35.69 1.88 23.58
C CYS A 17 35.55 1.72 25.11
N GLY A 18 34.35 1.87 25.67
CA GLY A 18 34.08 1.71 27.10
C GLY A 18 34.70 2.79 28.00
N THR A 19 35.22 3.88 27.43
CA THR A 19 35.97 4.91 28.18
C THR A 19 35.18 6.17 28.49
N SER A 20 34.07 6.40 27.79
CA SER A 20 33.20 7.55 28.00
C SER A 20 31.76 7.12 27.82
N TYR A 21 30.90 7.50 28.77
CA TYR A 21 29.47 7.25 28.62
C TYR A 21 28.91 8.21 27.58
N ILE A 22 28.02 7.69 26.73
CA ILE A 22 27.30 8.38 25.67
C ILE A 22 25.86 8.68 26.06
N ALA A 23 25.36 8.00 27.09
CA ALA A 23 24.06 8.25 27.70
C ALA A 23 24.09 7.85 29.18
N THR A 24 23.25 8.48 29.99
CA THR A 24 23.10 8.19 31.41
C THR A 24 21.73 8.63 31.89
N ASP A 25 21.20 7.92 32.88
CA ASP A 25 20.02 8.32 33.62
C ASP A 25 20.15 7.86 35.07
N ASP A 26 19.49 8.58 35.99
CA ASP A 26 19.58 8.37 37.43
C ASP A 26 18.15 8.18 37.98
N ASP A 27 17.35 9.23 37.92
CA ASP A 27 15.98 9.28 38.47
C ASP A 27 14.87 9.35 37.40
N GLY A 28 15.10 8.83 36.18
CA GLY A 28 14.16 9.00 35.06
C GLY A 28 12.87 8.17 35.14
N GLY A 29 12.84 7.15 36.02
CA GLY A 29 11.73 6.23 36.21
C GLY A 29 10.81 6.54 37.39
N THR A 30 10.10 5.54 37.90
CA THR A 30 9.20 5.68 39.06
C THR A 30 9.98 5.69 40.38
N GLY A 31 9.87 6.77 41.16
CA GLY A 31 10.65 6.91 42.40
C GLY A 31 12.03 7.48 42.10
N PHE A 32 13.09 6.76 42.49
CA PHE A 32 14.50 7.08 42.21
C PHE A 32 15.14 6.07 41.23
N THR A 33 14.31 5.34 40.47
CA THR A 33 14.81 4.35 39.51
C THR A 33 15.24 5.03 38.22
N SER A 34 16.17 4.43 37.48
CA SER A 34 16.57 4.92 36.16
C SER A 34 15.69 4.36 35.04
N LEU A 35 15.45 5.17 34.02
CA LEU A 35 14.78 4.80 32.78
C LEU A 35 15.45 5.49 31.60
N LEU A 36 16.25 4.73 30.84
CA LEU A 36 16.99 5.24 29.69
C LEU A 36 16.51 4.61 28.38
N ALA A 37 16.22 5.46 27.39
CA ALA A 37 16.01 5.07 26.01
C ALA A 37 17.01 5.82 25.10
N MET A 38 17.65 5.11 24.18
CA MET A 38 18.59 5.70 23.21
C MET A 38 18.60 4.93 21.89
N ASP A 39 18.86 5.65 20.80
CA ASP A 39 19.09 5.03 19.50
C ASP A 39 20.44 4.29 19.49
N VAL A 40 20.47 3.11 18.86
CA VAL A 40 21.67 2.28 18.73
C VAL A 40 21.91 1.89 17.28
N VAL A 41 23.18 1.72 16.91
CA VAL A 41 23.59 1.35 15.56
C VAL A 41 23.80 -0.17 15.49
N GLY A 42 23.11 -0.82 14.55
CA GLY A 42 23.26 -2.26 14.29
C GLY A 42 24.73 -2.66 14.09
N GLY A 43 25.16 -3.75 14.76
CA GLY A 43 26.54 -4.24 14.71
C GLY A 43 27.54 -3.46 15.57
N THR A 44 27.12 -2.39 16.26
CA THR A 44 27.96 -1.68 17.24
C THR A 44 27.85 -2.33 18.61
N THR A 45 28.97 -2.47 19.31
CA THR A 45 28.98 -2.94 20.71
C THR A 45 28.81 -1.74 21.65
N TYR A 46 27.92 -1.90 22.63
CA TYR A 46 27.70 -0.95 23.72
C TYR A 46 27.94 -1.64 25.06
N PHE A 47 28.50 -0.93 26.03
CA PHE A 47 28.60 -1.41 27.40
C PHE A 47 27.58 -0.67 28.26
N ILE A 48 26.89 -1.39 29.13
CA ILE A 48 25.88 -0.83 30.03
C ILE A 48 26.35 -1.12 31.46
N GLU A 49 26.45 -0.08 32.28
CA GLU A 49 26.67 -0.16 33.71
C GLU A 49 25.38 0.27 34.40
N TRP A 50 24.86 -0.59 35.29
CA TRP A 50 23.69 -0.31 36.11
C TRP A 50 24.06 -0.63 37.55
N ASP A 51 23.91 0.33 38.44
CA ASP A 51 24.29 0.16 39.85
C ASP A 51 23.31 0.83 40.82
N ASP A 52 23.55 0.57 42.11
CA ASP A 52 22.80 1.00 43.28
C ASP A 52 23.56 2.06 44.09
N TYR A 53 24.30 2.99 43.50
CA TYR A 53 25.23 3.85 44.26
C TYR A 53 24.70 4.51 45.56
N TRP A 54 23.39 4.79 45.66
CA TRP A 54 22.74 5.40 46.84
C TRP A 54 21.94 4.43 47.72
N ASP A 55 21.79 3.17 47.31
CA ASP A 55 21.05 2.12 48.03
C ASP A 55 21.91 0.84 48.10
N SER A 56 21.57 -0.11 48.96
CA SER A 56 22.21 -1.45 48.95
C SER A 56 21.19 -2.57 48.78
N ASP A 57 19.92 -2.20 48.64
CA ASP A 57 18.84 -3.12 48.39
C ASP A 57 18.93 -3.66 46.95
N PRO A 58 18.63 -4.96 46.73
CA PRO A 58 18.64 -5.54 45.40
C PRO A 58 17.53 -4.95 44.54
N PHE A 59 17.82 -4.71 43.27
CA PHE A 59 16.86 -4.22 42.27
C PHE A 59 16.77 -5.16 41.07
N ASP A 60 15.62 -5.13 40.38
CA ASP A 60 15.43 -5.79 39.10
C ASP A 60 15.75 -4.81 37.96
N TRP A 61 16.34 -5.31 36.87
CA TRP A 61 16.56 -4.51 35.66
C TRP A 61 16.00 -5.23 34.44
N GLU A 62 15.59 -4.45 33.44
CA GLU A 62 15.16 -4.92 32.14
C GLU A 62 15.88 -4.15 31.05
N LEU A 63 16.41 -4.88 30.07
CA LEU A 63 16.91 -4.32 28.82
C LEU A 63 16.08 -4.89 27.70
N SER A 64 15.41 -4.01 26.96
CA SER A 64 14.77 -4.35 25.71
C SER A 64 15.55 -3.72 24.56
N PHE A 65 15.66 -4.48 23.47
CA PHE A 65 16.15 -3.99 22.20
C PHE A 65 15.01 -4.12 21.21
N GLN A 66 14.56 -3.00 20.66
CA GLN A 66 13.66 -3.00 19.52
C GLN A 66 14.52 -2.71 18.29
N SER A 67 14.83 -3.73 17.47
CA SER A 67 15.23 -3.44 16.10
C SER A 67 14.03 -2.79 15.43
N GLY A 68 14.17 -1.58 14.92
CA GLY A 68 13.14 -1.02 14.07
C GLY A 68 12.92 -1.96 12.88
N GLN A 69 11.65 -2.23 12.57
CA GLN A 69 11.23 -2.93 11.36
C GLN A 69 10.32 -1.98 10.56
N PRO A 70 10.31 -2.09 9.22
CA PRO A 70 9.23 -1.55 8.41
C PRO A 70 7.87 -2.12 8.84
N ASP A 71 6.80 -1.44 8.49
CA ASP A 71 5.42 -1.89 8.71
C ASP A 71 4.52 -1.24 7.66
N PHE A 72 4.26 -1.94 6.57
CA PHE A 72 3.49 -1.47 5.44
C PHE A 72 2.01 -1.70 5.66
N VAL A 73 1.27 -0.60 5.72
CA VAL A 73 -0.19 -0.61 5.71
C VAL A 73 -0.70 0.06 4.43
N VAL A 74 -1.80 -0.46 3.89
CA VAL A 74 -2.60 0.28 2.91
C VAL A 74 -3.35 1.38 3.67
N SER A 75 -2.84 2.61 3.67
CA SER A 75 -3.41 3.71 4.45
C SER A 75 -4.63 4.34 3.80
N SER A 76 -4.80 4.17 2.48
CA SER A 76 -5.96 4.65 1.74
C SER A 76 -6.15 3.88 0.43
N MET A 77 -7.39 3.55 0.10
CA MET A 77 -7.75 2.94 -1.17
C MET A 77 -9.03 3.58 -1.71
N THR A 78 -8.96 4.21 -2.89
CA THR A 78 -10.11 4.93 -3.47
C THR A 78 -10.19 4.73 -4.97
N MET A 79 -11.40 4.76 -5.52
CA MET A 79 -11.66 4.68 -6.95
C MET A 79 -12.27 5.98 -7.48
N SER A 80 -11.73 6.46 -8.59
CA SER A 80 -12.25 7.61 -9.33
C SER A 80 -12.26 7.31 -10.82
N GLY A 81 -13.45 7.22 -11.42
CA GLY A 81 -13.58 6.76 -12.80
C GLY A 81 -13.06 5.33 -12.94
N ASP A 82 -12.10 5.12 -13.83
CA ASP A 82 -11.41 3.84 -14.06
C ASP A 82 -10.05 3.74 -13.36
N THR A 83 -9.74 4.69 -12.47
CA THR A 83 -8.44 4.81 -11.80
C THR A 83 -8.56 4.52 -10.31
N LEU A 84 -7.81 3.53 -9.86
CA LEU A 84 -7.59 3.16 -8.48
C LEU A 84 -6.40 3.96 -7.93
N SER A 85 -6.61 4.64 -6.82
CA SER A 85 -5.57 5.32 -6.05
C SER A 85 -5.35 4.54 -4.75
N VAL A 86 -4.16 3.99 -4.56
CA VAL A 86 -3.76 3.27 -3.35
C VAL A 86 -2.59 3.99 -2.70
N GLU A 87 -2.74 4.40 -1.45
CA GLU A 87 -1.64 4.91 -0.63
C GLU A 87 -1.13 3.80 0.27
N VAL A 88 0.19 3.56 0.21
CA VAL A 88 0.92 2.67 1.11
C VAL A 88 1.73 3.53 2.05
N THR A 89 1.69 3.22 3.33
CA THR A 89 2.48 3.90 4.37
C THR A 89 3.36 2.88 5.09
N ASN A 90 4.64 3.16 5.23
CA ASN A 90 5.49 2.47 6.19
C ASN A 90 5.27 3.13 7.57
N GLN A 91 4.37 2.59 8.39
CA GLN A 91 4.12 3.04 9.76
C GLN A 91 5.15 2.50 10.78
N GLY A 92 6.10 1.71 10.29
CA GLY A 92 7.17 1.11 11.07
C GLY A 92 8.24 2.13 11.46
N THR A 93 9.22 1.63 12.19
CA THR A 93 10.30 2.46 12.77
C THR A 93 11.63 2.32 12.02
N ALA A 94 11.69 1.46 11.00
CA ALA A 94 12.83 1.35 10.10
C ALA A 94 12.44 1.54 8.63
N ASP A 95 13.42 1.95 7.85
CA ASP A 95 13.30 2.08 6.41
C ASP A 95 13.15 0.71 5.76
N SER A 96 12.28 0.60 4.76
CA SER A 96 12.26 -0.58 3.90
C SER A 96 13.57 -0.66 3.12
N PRO A 97 14.24 -1.83 3.07
CA PRO A 97 15.38 -2.02 2.18
C PRO A 97 14.95 -2.04 0.71
N GLY A 98 13.71 -2.46 0.43
CA GLY A 98 13.20 -2.78 -0.90
C GLY A 98 14.03 -3.83 -1.66
N TYR A 99 13.49 -4.38 -2.73
CA TYR A 99 14.28 -5.15 -3.69
C TYR A 99 14.97 -4.20 -4.67
N PHE A 100 16.30 -4.04 -4.52
CA PHE A 100 17.08 -3.00 -5.21
C PHE A 100 16.52 -1.57 -5.01
N GLY A 101 16.04 -1.29 -3.79
CA GLY A 101 15.46 0.01 -3.43
C GLY A 101 14.07 0.25 -4.02
N THR A 102 13.33 -0.81 -4.33
CA THR A 102 11.93 -0.76 -4.78
C THR A 102 11.08 -1.70 -3.94
N ASP A 103 10.00 -1.19 -3.38
CA ASP A 103 8.99 -2.00 -2.70
C ASP A 103 8.01 -2.58 -3.72
N TYR A 104 7.74 -3.88 -3.65
CA TYR A 104 6.85 -4.59 -4.56
C TYR A 104 5.56 -5.00 -3.83
N HIS A 105 4.43 -4.63 -4.38
CA HIS A 105 3.11 -4.94 -3.84
C HIS A 105 2.29 -5.75 -4.83
N GLY A 106 1.18 -6.32 -4.39
CA GLY A 106 0.30 -7.15 -5.20
C GLY A 106 -1.08 -6.54 -5.39
N LEU A 107 -1.60 -6.64 -6.62
CA LEU A 107 -2.97 -6.29 -6.94
C LEU A 107 -3.78 -7.54 -7.29
N PHE A 108 -4.99 -7.63 -6.74
CA PHE A 108 -5.91 -8.73 -6.97
C PHE A 108 -7.30 -8.20 -7.34
N VAL A 109 -7.99 -8.92 -8.23
CA VAL A 109 -9.40 -8.69 -8.55
C VAL A 109 -10.15 -9.99 -8.45
N ASP A 110 -11.22 -10.02 -7.66
CA ASP A 110 -12.03 -11.21 -7.40
C ASP A 110 -11.16 -12.42 -6.96
N ASN A 111 -10.18 -12.13 -6.10
CA ASN A 111 -9.14 -13.06 -5.61
C ASN A 111 -8.15 -13.57 -6.67
N ALA A 112 -8.22 -13.10 -7.91
CA ALA A 112 -7.23 -13.41 -8.94
C ALA A 112 -6.09 -12.40 -8.90
N TYR A 113 -4.85 -12.89 -8.79
CA TYR A 113 -3.65 -12.04 -8.85
C TYR A 113 -3.50 -11.44 -10.25
N LEU A 114 -3.44 -10.12 -10.33
CA LEU A 114 -3.25 -9.38 -11.58
C LEU A 114 -1.77 -9.10 -11.88
N GLY A 115 -0.97 -8.86 -10.84
CA GLY A 115 0.44 -8.55 -10.99
C GLY A 115 0.99 -7.67 -9.88
N TYR A 116 2.27 -7.34 -10.03
CA TYR A 116 2.97 -6.45 -9.12
C TYR A 116 2.62 -4.99 -9.36
N VAL A 117 2.57 -4.23 -8.26
CA VAL A 117 2.48 -2.77 -8.24
C VAL A 117 3.73 -2.25 -7.55
N ALA A 118 4.52 -1.45 -8.26
CA ALA A 118 5.75 -0.86 -7.77
C ALA A 118 6.11 0.39 -8.59
N GLU A 119 6.85 1.31 -7.99
CA GLU A 119 7.49 2.43 -8.69
C GLU A 119 9.01 2.30 -8.51
N SER A 120 9.75 2.34 -9.61
CA SER A 120 11.20 2.14 -9.59
C SER A 120 11.91 3.12 -8.65
N GLY A 121 12.66 2.60 -7.69
CA GLY A 121 13.45 3.39 -6.74
C GLY A 121 12.64 3.95 -5.57
N VAL A 122 11.41 3.49 -5.39
CA VAL A 122 10.58 3.81 -4.23
C VAL A 122 10.70 2.66 -3.22
N ALA A 123 11.55 2.86 -2.22
CA ALA A 123 11.54 2.09 -0.97
C ALA A 123 11.19 3.05 0.17
N LEU A 124 10.15 2.76 0.95
CA LEU A 124 9.62 3.70 1.94
C LEU A 124 10.50 3.74 3.19
N ALA A 125 11.02 4.94 3.47
CA ALA A 125 11.61 5.24 4.77
C ALA A 125 10.56 5.12 5.90
N ALA A 126 11.00 4.97 7.14
CA ALA A 126 10.12 4.96 8.30
C ALA A 126 9.20 6.19 8.31
N GLY A 127 7.90 5.97 8.44
CA GLY A 127 6.86 7.02 8.43
C GLY A 127 6.54 7.62 7.05
N ALA A 128 7.16 7.15 5.96
CA ALA A 128 6.89 7.66 4.62
C ALA A 128 5.67 6.95 3.98
N SER A 129 5.05 7.66 3.04
CA SER A 129 3.93 7.14 2.24
C SER A 129 4.19 7.35 0.74
N TYR A 130 3.62 6.48 -0.09
CA TYR A 130 3.59 6.64 -1.54
C TYR A 130 2.22 6.25 -2.10
N THR A 131 1.75 6.99 -3.11
CA THR A 131 0.46 6.75 -3.76
C THR A 131 0.65 6.16 -5.15
N TYR A 132 0.15 4.95 -5.36
CA TYR A 132 0.06 4.27 -6.64
C TYR A 132 -1.24 4.62 -7.34
N MET A 133 -1.16 5.02 -8.61
CA MET A 133 -2.32 5.27 -9.47
C MET A 133 -2.40 4.23 -10.57
N LEU A 134 -3.46 3.41 -10.54
CA LEU A 134 -3.65 2.25 -11.41
C LEU A 134 -4.92 2.46 -12.24
N SER A 135 -4.78 2.72 -13.54
CA SER A 135 -5.92 2.91 -14.44
C SER A 135 -6.32 1.62 -15.15
N GLY A 136 -7.57 1.58 -15.63
CA GLY A 136 -8.09 0.50 -16.46
C GLY A 136 -9.13 -0.39 -15.78
N PHE A 137 -9.69 0.00 -14.65
CA PHE A 137 -10.83 -0.72 -14.06
C PHE A 137 -12.13 -0.31 -14.78
N ASN A 138 -12.48 -1.03 -15.84
CA ASN A 138 -13.62 -0.71 -16.71
C ASN A 138 -14.39 -1.95 -17.19
N TYR A 139 -15.52 -1.70 -17.86
CA TYR A 139 -16.40 -2.74 -18.41
C TYR A 139 -15.70 -3.69 -19.38
N ASP A 140 -14.78 -3.19 -20.22
CA ASP A 140 -14.08 -4.03 -21.21
C ASP A 140 -13.15 -5.06 -20.55
N ASN A 141 -12.64 -4.74 -19.35
CA ASN A 141 -11.70 -5.59 -18.62
C ASN A 141 -12.38 -6.53 -17.63
N LEU A 142 -13.39 -6.05 -16.90
CA LEU A 142 -13.99 -6.80 -15.79
C LEU A 142 -15.43 -7.27 -16.06
N GLY A 143 -16.11 -6.67 -17.05
CA GLY A 143 -17.52 -6.87 -17.29
C GLY A 143 -18.42 -6.09 -16.33
N VAL A 144 -19.73 -6.32 -16.43
CA VAL A 144 -20.72 -5.78 -15.48
C VAL A 144 -20.70 -6.61 -14.20
N GLY A 145 -20.77 -5.93 -13.06
CA GLY A 145 -20.94 -6.60 -11.78
C GLY A 145 -20.26 -5.87 -10.63
N GLU A 146 -20.37 -6.49 -9.46
CA GLU A 146 -19.54 -6.15 -8.32
C GLU A 146 -18.21 -6.89 -8.43
N HIS A 147 -17.12 -6.16 -8.27
CA HIS A 147 -15.76 -6.70 -8.27
C HIS A 147 -15.04 -6.29 -7.00
N GLY A 148 -14.43 -7.27 -6.33
CA GLY A 148 -13.59 -7.04 -5.16
C GLY A 148 -12.16 -6.74 -5.60
N ILE A 149 -11.66 -5.55 -5.27
CA ILE A 149 -10.28 -5.15 -5.54
C ILE A 149 -9.51 -5.22 -4.23
N LEU A 150 -8.46 -6.02 -4.18
CA LEU A 150 -7.60 -6.16 -3.01
C LEU A 150 -6.19 -5.71 -3.38
N PHE A 151 -5.58 -4.95 -2.47
CA PHE A 151 -4.18 -4.56 -2.54
C PHE A 151 -3.44 -5.20 -1.36
N ALA A 152 -2.28 -5.78 -1.63
CA ALA A 152 -1.42 -6.37 -0.61
C ALA A 152 -0.03 -5.72 -0.70
N CYS A 153 0.37 -5.01 0.36
CA CYS A 153 1.75 -4.60 0.56
C CYS A 153 2.64 -5.83 0.69
N ASP A 154 3.91 -5.68 0.33
CA ASP A 154 4.94 -6.74 0.33
C ASP A 154 4.42 -8.15 -0.01
N VAL A 155 3.81 -8.31 -1.20
CA VAL A 155 3.03 -9.52 -1.53
C VAL A 155 3.84 -10.82 -1.51
N ASP A 156 5.17 -10.72 -1.66
CA ASP A 156 6.08 -11.86 -1.65
C ASP A 156 6.70 -12.14 -0.27
N ASP A 157 6.38 -11.34 0.78
CA ASP A 157 6.90 -11.50 2.15
C ASP A 157 8.45 -11.45 2.18
N ASP A 158 9.02 -10.52 1.39
CA ASP A 158 10.47 -10.34 1.20
C ASP A 158 11.06 -9.28 2.15
N VAL A 159 10.22 -8.41 2.72
CA VAL A 159 10.58 -7.41 3.73
C VAL A 159 10.00 -7.88 5.05
N THR A 160 10.86 -8.18 6.05
CA THR A 160 10.35 -8.53 7.38
C THR A 160 9.79 -7.29 8.08
N GLU A 161 8.52 -7.34 8.43
CA GLU A 161 7.78 -6.22 9.04
C GLU A 161 7.55 -6.43 10.54
N SER A 162 7.11 -5.37 11.23
CA SER A 162 6.69 -5.49 12.64
C SER A 162 5.31 -6.12 12.82
N ASP A 163 4.45 -6.09 11.79
CA ASP A 163 3.11 -6.70 11.81
C ASP A 163 2.64 -7.16 10.42
N GLU A 164 2.93 -8.41 10.08
CA GLU A 164 2.53 -9.05 8.80
C GLU A 164 1.02 -9.25 8.60
N MET A 165 0.18 -8.79 9.52
CA MET A 165 -1.28 -8.97 9.46
C MET A 165 -2.02 -7.71 9.01
N ASN A 166 -1.32 -6.61 8.73
CA ASN A 166 -1.93 -5.31 8.39
C ASN A 166 -1.67 -4.87 6.93
N ASN A 167 -1.05 -5.73 6.12
CA ASN A 167 -0.54 -5.42 4.79
C ASN A 167 -1.62 -5.35 3.71
N THR A 168 -2.87 -5.70 4.02
CA THR A 168 -3.93 -5.81 3.00
C THR A 168 -5.12 -4.90 3.29
N ASP A 169 -5.63 -4.24 2.25
CA ASP A 169 -6.94 -3.59 2.25
C ASP A 169 -7.69 -3.91 0.95
N SER A 170 -9.01 -3.71 0.97
CA SER A 170 -9.84 -3.99 -0.18
C SER A 170 -11.02 -3.04 -0.31
N ILE A 171 -11.44 -2.81 -1.54
CA ILE A 171 -12.66 -2.08 -1.88
C ILE A 171 -13.52 -2.91 -2.82
N THR A 172 -14.83 -2.69 -2.78
CA THR A 172 -15.74 -3.20 -3.81
C THR A 172 -16.05 -2.09 -4.79
N ILE A 173 -15.92 -2.37 -6.08
CA ILE A 173 -16.40 -1.51 -7.15
C ILE A 173 -17.63 -2.14 -7.81
N THR A 174 -18.50 -1.30 -8.36
CA THR A 174 -19.62 -1.74 -9.20
C THR A 174 -19.42 -1.18 -10.59
N ILE A 175 -19.40 -2.05 -11.59
CA ILE A 175 -19.38 -1.67 -12.99
C ILE A 175 -20.78 -1.86 -13.55
N ASP A 176 -21.40 -0.75 -13.93
CA ASP A 176 -22.70 -0.75 -14.59
C ASP A 176 -22.58 -1.13 -16.06
N LEU A 177 -23.70 -1.61 -16.61
CA LEU A 177 -23.82 -1.78 -18.05
C LEU A 177 -23.65 -0.42 -18.76
N PRO A 178 -22.96 -0.38 -19.92
CA PRO A 178 -22.93 0.82 -20.72
C PRO A 178 -24.37 1.23 -21.13
N PRO A 179 -24.62 2.53 -21.34
CA PRO A 179 -25.93 3.00 -21.78
C PRO A 179 -26.34 2.34 -23.10
N ALA A 180 -27.61 2.00 -23.24
CA ALA A 180 -28.12 1.38 -24.46
C ALA A 180 -27.99 2.34 -25.66
N ALA A 181 -27.78 1.77 -26.86
CA ALA A 181 -27.70 2.54 -28.09
C ALA A 181 -29.10 2.79 -28.69
N PRO A 182 -29.33 3.95 -29.34
CA PRO A 182 -30.50 4.17 -30.20
C PRO A 182 -30.64 3.07 -31.26
N ARG A 183 -31.87 2.76 -31.62
CA ARG A 183 -32.19 1.64 -32.52
C ARG A 183 -32.78 2.14 -33.83
N ASN A 184 -32.83 1.27 -34.84
CA ASN A 184 -33.57 1.49 -36.07
C ASN A 184 -33.19 2.80 -36.80
N LEU A 185 -31.89 3.10 -36.90
CA LEU A 185 -31.41 4.22 -37.71
C LEU A 185 -31.80 4.01 -39.17
N VAL A 186 -32.61 4.92 -39.70
CA VAL A 186 -33.02 4.97 -41.09
C VAL A 186 -32.54 6.28 -41.69
N ALA A 187 -31.89 6.18 -42.85
CA ALA A 187 -31.51 7.33 -43.67
C ALA A 187 -32.39 7.40 -44.91
N THR A 188 -33.11 8.51 -45.08
CA THR A 188 -33.95 8.77 -46.26
C THR A 188 -33.31 9.87 -47.10
N ALA A 189 -33.00 9.56 -48.36
CA ALA A 189 -32.39 10.54 -49.26
C ALA A 189 -33.42 11.60 -49.70
N GLY A 190 -33.04 12.87 -49.56
CA GLY A 190 -33.74 14.03 -50.11
C GLY A 190 -32.93 14.70 -51.21
N GLU A 191 -33.49 15.72 -51.86
CA GLU A 191 -32.74 16.54 -52.81
C GLU A 191 -31.78 17.48 -52.05
N GLY A 192 -30.50 17.11 -52.00
CA GLY A 192 -29.46 17.89 -51.34
C GLY A 192 -29.36 17.71 -49.82
N SER A 193 -30.16 16.80 -49.23
CA SER A 193 -30.13 16.45 -47.82
C SER A 193 -30.34 14.95 -47.59
N VAL A 194 -30.05 14.49 -46.38
CA VAL A 194 -30.41 13.15 -45.89
C VAL A 194 -31.15 13.33 -44.57
N ASP A 195 -32.37 12.80 -44.49
CA ASP A 195 -33.15 12.79 -43.27
C ASP A 195 -32.81 11.52 -42.47
N LEU A 196 -32.46 11.68 -41.20
CA LEU A 196 -32.15 10.58 -40.30
C LEU A 196 -33.26 10.44 -39.27
N THR A 197 -33.81 9.24 -39.12
CA THR A 197 -34.74 8.88 -38.05
C THR A 197 -34.20 7.67 -37.29
N TRP A 198 -34.43 7.63 -35.98
CA TRP A 198 -34.05 6.51 -35.11
C TRP A 198 -35.03 6.42 -33.95
N ASP A 199 -35.12 5.23 -33.36
CA ASP A 199 -35.79 5.03 -32.08
C ASP A 199 -34.83 5.38 -30.94
N PRO A 200 -35.30 6.03 -29.86
CA PRO A 200 -34.47 6.32 -28.71
C PRO A 200 -33.89 5.03 -28.10
N ALA A 201 -32.79 5.18 -27.37
CA ALA A 201 -32.23 4.08 -26.59
C ALA A 201 -33.30 3.55 -25.60
N PRO A 202 -33.48 2.23 -25.47
CA PRO A 202 -34.34 1.67 -24.43
C PRO A 202 -33.81 2.04 -23.04
N GLU A 203 -34.70 2.19 -22.06
CA GLU A 203 -34.31 2.52 -20.68
C GLU A 203 -33.57 1.39 -19.97
N GLU A 204 -33.68 0.15 -20.46
CA GLU A 204 -32.90 -0.96 -19.95
C GLU A 204 -31.50 -0.94 -20.54
N SER A 205 -30.49 -0.91 -19.68
CA SER A 205 -29.12 -1.17 -20.07
C SER A 205 -29.02 -2.61 -20.56
N LEU A 206 -28.61 -2.81 -21.81
CA LEU A 206 -28.50 -4.13 -22.43
C LEU A 206 -27.02 -4.53 -22.49
N PRO A 207 -26.67 -5.82 -22.35
CA PRO A 207 -25.34 -6.27 -22.72
C PRO A 207 -25.07 -5.88 -24.17
N ALA A 208 -23.89 -5.33 -24.45
CA ALA A 208 -23.46 -5.01 -25.80
C ALA A 208 -23.71 -6.22 -26.72
N PRO A 209 -24.15 -6.03 -27.99
CA PRO A 209 -24.26 -7.14 -28.91
C PRO A 209 -22.91 -7.84 -28.99
N PRO A 210 -22.86 -9.19 -29.02
CA PRO A 210 -21.60 -9.92 -29.06
C PRO A 210 -20.77 -9.40 -30.23
N VAL A 211 -19.57 -8.91 -29.93
CA VAL A 211 -18.57 -8.63 -30.96
C VAL A 211 -18.35 -9.95 -31.68
N LEU A 212 -18.65 -9.98 -32.98
CA LEU A 212 -18.33 -11.10 -33.85
C LEU A 212 -16.80 -11.22 -33.93
N GLN A 213 -16.17 -11.91 -32.97
CA GLN A 213 -14.78 -12.33 -33.11
C GLN A 213 -14.73 -13.40 -34.20
N ILE A 214 -14.41 -12.99 -35.42
CA ILE A 214 -13.98 -13.91 -36.48
C ILE A 214 -12.54 -14.31 -36.15
N ALA A 215 -12.38 -15.43 -35.44
CA ALA A 215 -11.08 -16.06 -35.31
C ALA A 215 -10.63 -16.58 -36.69
N GLY A 216 -9.55 -16.00 -37.25
CA GLY A 216 -8.75 -16.65 -38.30
C GLY A 216 -8.65 -16.01 -39.69
N ALA A 217 -8.94 -14.71 -39.88
CA ALA A 217 -8.67 -14.04 -41.16
C ALA A 217 -7.54 -13.01 -41.03
N THR A 218 -6.39 -13.27 -41.65
CA THR A 218 -5.19 -12.40 -41.69
C THR A 218 -5.32 -11.17 -42.60
N ASP A 219 -6.54 -10.71 -42.93
CA ASP A 219 -6.72 -9.41 -43.58
C ASP A 219 -8.17 -8.93 -43.41
N VAL A 220 -8.43 -8.13 -42.37
CA VAL A 220 -9.67 -7.36 -42.22
C VAL A 220 -9.28 -5.90 -42.05
N LYS A 221 -9.32 -5.15 -43.15
CA LYS A 221 -9.25 -3.69 -43.11
C LYS A 221 -10.57 -3.15 -42.59
N THR A 222 -10.61 -2.67 -41.36
CA THR A 222 -11.68 -1.79 -40.89
C THR A 222 -11.38 -0.37 -41.36
N LYS A 223 -12.27 0.17 -42.21
CA LYS A 223 -12.24 1.58 -42.60
C LYS A 223 -13.02 2.36 -41.54
N ASN A 224 -12.33 2.97 -40.58
CA ASN A 224 -12.91 4.07 -39.82
C ASN A 224 -13.14 5.23 -40.79
N VAL A 225 -14.41 5.57 -41.04
CA VAL A 225 -14.77 6.78 -41.78
C VAL A 225 -15.01 7.88 -40.76
N PHE A 226 -13.92 8.42 -40.22
CA PHE A 226 -13.83 9.80 -39.78
C PHE A 226 -12.40 10.26 -40.07
N ASP A 227 -12.17 10.70 -41.29
CA ASP A 227 -11.18 11.74 -41.57
C ASP A 227 -11.84 12.70 -42.57
N SER A 228 -11.93 13.95 -42.14
CA SER A 228 -12.36 15.09 -42.95
C SER A 228 -11.24 15.53 -43.90
N PRO A 229 -11.54 16.24 -45.00
CA PRO A 229 -10.53 16.98 -45.76
C PRO A 229 -9.92 18.13 -44.95
#